data_AF-A0A7S1EKY8-F1
#
_entry.id   AF-A0A7S1EKY8-F1
#
_cell.length_a   1.000
_cell.length_b   1.000
_cell.length_c   1.000
_cell.angle_alpha   90.00
_cell.angle_beta   90.00
_cell.angle_gamma   90.00
#
_symmetry.space_group_name_H-M   'P 1'
#
loop_
_entity.id
_entity.type
_entity.pdbx_description
1 polymer ?
#
loop_
_entity_poly.entity_id
_entity_poly.type
_entity_poly.pdbx_seq_one_letter_code
_entity_poly.pdbx_strand_id
1 'polypeptide(L)'
;MTPCRPWIPSSNESFRMNNFNLYVPTRVLFGQGQIASLAKQVPAGSRVLVTYGGGSVLRNGVMEQVRQALGDRLAVEFGGIEPNPDYATLMRAIATGRE
;
A
#
# COMPACT_ATOMS: atom_id res chain seq x y z
N MET A 1 32.72 18.33 -10.55
CA MET A 1 31.26 18.29 -10.68
C MET A 1 30.93 18.16 -12.15
N THR A 2 30.65 16.95 -12.61
CA THR A 2 30.32 16.68 -14.02
C THR A 2 28.85 17.05 -14.23
N PRO A 3 28.50 17.95 -15.17
CA PRO A 3 27.11 18.31 -15.39
C PRO A 3 26.35 17.09 -15.93
N CYS A 4 25.16 16.82 -15.40
CA CYS A 4 24.25 15.82 -15.94
C CYS A 4 23.99 16.15 -17.42
N ARG A 5 24.51 15.33 -18.34
CA ARG A 5 24.19 15.45 -19.76
C ARG A 5 22.71 15.09 -19.97
N PRO A 6 21.91 15.91 -20.65
CA PRO A 6 20.57 15.52 -21.05
C PRO A 6 20.64 14.30 -21.98
N TRP A 7 19.80 13.31 -21.75
CA TRP A 7 19.64 12.17 -22.65
C TRP A 7 18.98 12.68 -23.93
N ILE A 8 19.75 12.79 -25.01
CA ILE A 8 19.26 13.15 -26.34
C ILE A 8 19.15 11.83 -27.12
N PRO A 9 17.94 11.33 -27.41
CA PRO A 9 17.79 10.16 -28.27
C PRO A 9 18.40 10.47 -29.64
N SER A 10 19.20 9.52 -30.16
CA SER A 10 19.73 9.62 -31.53
C SER A 10 18.56 9.68 -32.51
N SER A 11 18.65 10.54 -33.54
CA SER A 11 17.56 10.91 -34.44
C SER A 11 17.03 9.79 -35.36
N ASN A 12 17.40 8.53 -35.12
CA ASN A 12 17.01 7.39 -35.95
C ASN A 12 16.45 6.19 -35.16
N GLU A 13 16.05 6.37 -33.91
CA GLU A 13 15.34 5.36 -33.13
C GLU A 13 13.83 5.57 -33.31
N SER A 14 13.18 4.69 -34.09
CA SER A 14 11.72 4.70 -34.22
C SER A 14 11.13 4.34 -32.85
N PHE A 15 10.59 5.34 -32.14
CA PHE A 15 9.80 5.14 -30.92
C PHE A 15 8.53 4.35 -31.25
N ARG A 16 8.66 3.03 -31.35
CA ARG A 16 7.53 2.11 -31.44
C ARG A 16 7.40 1.41 -30.12
N MET A 17 6.26 1.63 -29.45
CA MET A 17 5.89 0.88 -28.26
C MET A 17 5.86 -0.61 -28.61
N ASN A 18 6.63 -1.41 -27.87
CA ASN A 18 6.64 -2.86 -28.04
C ASN A 18 5.30 -3.44 -27.60
N ASN A 19 4.92 -4.56 -28.21
CA ASN A 19 3.75 -5.31 -27.77
C ASN A 19 3.94 -5.72 -26.30
N PHE A 20 2.93 -5.46 -25.47
CA PHE A 20 2.94 -5.86 -24.06
C PHE A 20 1.62 -6.53 -23.71
N ASN A 21 1.68 -7.39 -22.68
CA ASN A 21 0.51 -7.91 -22.00
C ASN A 21 0.58 -7.44 -20.55
N LEU A 22 -0.43 -6.69 -20.10
CA LEU A 22 -0.48 -6.08 -18.78
C LEU A 22 -1.73 -6.58 -18.05
N TYR A 23 -1.53 -7.16 -16.86
CA TYR A 23 -2.61 -7.57 -15.97
C TYR A 23 -2.45 -6.89 -14.62
N VAL A 24 -3.40 -6.01 -14.28
CA VAL A 24 -3.46 -5.29 -13.00
C VAL A 24 -4.83 -5.57 -12.37
N PRO A 25 -4.99 -6.67 -11.60
CA PRO A 25 -6.28 -7.08 -11.05
C PRO A 25 -6.79 -6.19 -9.91
N THR A 26 -5.95 -5.31 -9.40
CA THR A 26 -6.24 -4.49 -8.22
C THR A 26 -7.46 -3.60 -8.45
N ARG A 27 -8.48 -3.78 -7.61
CA ARG A 27 -9.65 -2.89 -7.57
C ARG A 27 -9.30 -1.60 -6.84
N VAL A 28 -9.45 -0.47 -7.52
CA VAL A 28 -9.24 0.87 -6.93
C VAL A 28 -10.59 1.44 -6.48
N LEU A 29 -10.71 1.73 -5.19
CA LEU A 29 -11.84 2.49 -4.64
C LEU A 29 -11.40 3.95 -4.47
N PHE A 30 -11.90 4.85 -5.32
CA PHE A 30 -11.47 6.25 -5.38
C PHE A 30 -12.59 7.21 -4.98
N GLY A 31 -12.20 8.32 -4.32
CA GLY A 31 -13.11 9.38 -3.88
C GLY A 31 -13.14 9.58 -2.36
N GLN A 32 -13.78 10.67 -1.94
CA GLN A 32 -13.94 10.99 -0.52
C GLN A 32 -14.82 9.95 0.18
N GLY A 33 -14.43 9.54 1.40
CA GLY A 33 -15.22 8.62 2.22
C GLY A 33 -15.15 7.14 1.83
N GLN A 34 -14.32 6.77 0.84
CA GLN A 34 -14.25 5.37 0.37
C GLN A 34 -13.73 4.36 1.41
N ILE A 35 -13.12 4.82 2.50
CA ILE A 35 -12.68 3.94 3.60
C ILE A 35 -13.87 3.15 4.16
N ALA A 36 -15.08 3.73 4.21
CA ALA A 36 -16.29 3.03 4.66
C ALA A 36 -16.66 1.82 3.77
N SER A 37 -16.24 1.80 2.50
CA SER A 37 -16.46 0.69 1.58
C SER A 37 -15.59 -0.55 1.90
N LEU A 38 -14.60 -0.43 2.79
CA LEU A 38 -13.69 -1.52 3.18
C LEU A 38 -14.46 -2.74 3.72
N ALA A 39 -15.53 -2.52 4.48
CA ALA A 39 -16.40 -3.57 5.02
C ALA A 39 -16.98 -4.51 3.94
N LYS A 40 -17.14 -4.01 2.70
CA LYS A 40 -17.66 -4.80 1.57
C LYS A 40 -16.57 -5.57 0.84
N GLN A 41 -15.31 -5.19 1.02
CA GLN A 41 -14.17 -5.84 0.35
C GLN A 41 -13.49 -6.88 1.24
N VAL A 42 -13.58 -6.73 2.57
CA VAL A 42 -13.04 -7.70 3.53
C VAL A 42 -14.16 -8.65 3.97
N PRO A 43 -14.03 -9.98 3.80
CA PRO A 43 -15.05 -10.93 4.25
C PRO A 43 -15.37 -10.79 5.74
N ALA A 44 -16.62 -11.04 6.12
CA ALA A 44 -17.02 -11.10 7.53
C ALA A 44 -16.26 -12.23 8.25
N GLY A 45 -15.89 -12.02 9.51
CA GLY A 45 -15.14 -13.00 10.32
C GLY A 45 -13.65 -13.13 9.98
N SER A 46 -13.12 -12.32 9.05
CA SER A 46 -11.68 -12.31 8.74
C SER A 46 -10.86 -11.81 9.92
N ARG A 47 -9.71 -12.45 10.17
CA ARG A 47 -8.63 -11.88 10.98
C ARG A 47 -7.77 -11.00 10.08
N VAL A 48 -7.60 -9.73 10.44
CA VAL A 48 -6.97 -8.70 9.60
C VAL A 48 -5.73 -8.17 10.31
N LEU A 49 -4.59 -8.18 9.63
CA LEU A 49 -3.39 -7.47 10.07
C LEU A 49 -3.33 -6.10 9.36
N VAL A 50 -3.48 -5.02 10.12
CA VAL A 50 -3.36 -3.65 9.62
C VAL A 50 -1.93 -3.17 9.82
N THR A 51 -1.23 -2.95 8.71
CA THR A 51 0.17 -2.49 8.73
C THR A 51 0.28 -1.00 8.41
N TYR A 52 1.12 -0.25 9.15
CA TYR A 52 1.37 1.16 8.87
C TYR A 52 2.79 1.60 9.23
N GLY A 53 3.20 2.76 8.69
CA GLY A 53 4.54 3.32 8.88
C GLY A 53 4.70 4.18 10.13
N GLY A 54 5.36 5.34 9.99
CA GLY A 54 5.72 6.28 11.08
C GLY A 54 4.57 7.00 11.80
N GLY A 55 3.35 6.46 11.81
CA GLY A 55 2.25 6.93 12.65
C GLY A 55 1.51 8.18 12.17
N SER A 56 1.79 8.71 10.98
CA SER A 56 1.01 9.82 10.40
C SER A 56 -0.48 9.49 10.29
N VAL A 57 -0.81 8.24 9.98
CA VAL A 57 -2.19 7.73 9.88
C VAL A 57 -2.95 7.76 11.22
N LEU A 58 -2.23 7.69 12.34
CA LEU A 58 -2.82 7.83 13.68
C LEU A 58 -3.13 9.30 13.97
N ARG A 59 -2.19 10.20 13.68
CA ARG A 59 -2.34 11.65 13.92
C ARG A 59 -3.47 12.28 13.10
N ASN A 60 -3.65 11.80 11.87
CA ASN A 60 -4.64 12.36 10.94
C ASN A 60 -6.04 11.70 11.07
N GLY A 61 -6.23 10.78 12.04
CA GLY A 61 -7.51 10.11 12.26
C GLY A 61 -7.90 9.06 11.21
N VAL A 62 -7.03 8.79 10.23
CA VAL A 62 -7.28 7.79 9.18
C VAL A 62 -7.37 6.38 9.78
N MET A 63 -6.50 6.06 10.74
CA MET A 63 -6.53 4.77 11.41
C MET A 63 -7.86 4.54 12.14
N GLU A 64 -8.46 5.59 12.70
CA GLU A 64 -9.75 5.51 13.36
C GLU A 64 -10.87 5.21 12.37
N GLN A 65 -10.85 5.84 11.19
CA GLN A 65 -11.79 5.53 10.11
C GLN A 65 -11.65 4.07 9.63
N VAL A 66 -10.42 3.54 9.60
CA VAL A 66 -10.17 2.13 9.24
C VAL A 66 -10.72 1.19 10.31
N ARG A 67 -10.51 1.46 11.60
CA ARG A 67 -11.07 0.66 12.70
C ARG A 67 -12.59 0.62 12.63
N GLN A 68 -13.22 1.78 12.43
CA GLN A 68 -14.67 1.88 12.27
C GLN A 68 -15.17 1.11 11.05
N ALA A 69 -14.46 1.18 9.92
CA ALA A 69 -14.84 0.47 8.70
C ALA A 69 -14.63 -1.06 8.80
N LEU A 70 -13.67 -1.52 9.60
CA LEU A 70 -13.47 -2.96 9.84
C LEU A 70 -14.55 -3.57 10.75
N GLY A 71 -15.20 -2.75 11.59
CA GLY A 71 -16.27 -3.17 12.48
C GLY A 71 -15.82 -4.26 13.45
N ASP A 72 -16.62 -5.31 13.62
CA ASP A 72 -16.36 -6.40 14.58
C ASP A 72 -15.31 -7.43 14.11
N ARG A 73 -14.60 -7.17 13.01
CA ARG A 73 -13.54 -8.07 12.52
C ARG A 73 -12.37 -8.04 13.50
N LEU A 74 -11.74 -9.20 13.72
CA LEU A 74 -10.53 -9.26 14.52
C LEU A 74 -9.42 -8.52 13.77
N ALA A 75 -9.03 -7.35 14.27
CA ALA A 75 -7.97 -6.54 13.71
C ALA A 75 -6.76 -6.52 14.66
N VAL A 76 -5.58 -6.83 14.13
CA VAL A 76 -4.29 -6.67 14.80
C VAL A 76 -3.52 -5.59 14.06
N GLU A 77 -2.78 -4.76 14.79
CA GLU A 77 -2.05 -3.64 14.23
C GLU A 77 -0.54 -3.88 14.30
N PHE A 78 0.16 -3.59 13.20
CA PHE A 78 1.62 -3.59 13.13
C PHE A 78 2.12 -2.26 12.57
N GLY A 79 2.65 -1.42 13.46
CA GLY A 79 3.15 -0.09 13.13
C GLY A 79 4.68 -0.01 13.03
N GLY A 80 5.17 1.14 12.57
CA GLY A 80 6.60 1.47 12.60
C GLY A 80 7.39 1.01 11.38
N ILE A 81 6.72 0.66 10.28
CA ILE A 81 7.40 0.34 9.01
C ILE A 81 8.09 1.61 8.48
N GLU A 82 9.40 1.54 8.31
CA GLU A 82 10.23 2.63 7.86
C GLU A 82 9.98 2.96 6.36
N PRO A 83 10.22 4.20 5.89
CA PRO A 83 10.02 4.57 4.49
C PRO A 83 10.78 3.69 3.49
N ASN A 84 11.95 3.20 3.90
CA ASN A 84 12.70 2.16 3.20
C ASN A 84 12.68 0.90 4.09
N PRO A 85 11.68 0.02 3.94
CA PRO A 85 11.42 -1.04 4.89
C PRO A 85 12.55 -2.07 4.94
N ASP A 86 13.06 -2.35 6.14
CA ASP A 86 14.08 -3.38 6.35
C ASP A 86 13.47 -4.78 6.46
N TYR A 87 14.21 -5.79 5.99
CA TYR A 87 13.81 -7.19 6.06
C TYR A 87 13.46 -7.63 7.50
N ALA A 88 14.24 -7.22 8.50
CA ALA A 88 14.01 -7.59 9.89
C ALA A 88 12.68 -7.05 10.42
N THR A 89 12.27 -5.84 10.01
CA THR A 89 10.97 -5.27 10.38
C THR A 89 9.82 -6.07 9.76
N LEU A 90 9.95 -6.50 8.50
CA LEU A 90 8.92 -7.32 7.84
C LEU A 90 8.79 -8.70 8.47
N MET A 91 9.90 -9.30 8.92
CA MET A 91 9.86 -10.58 9.62
C MET A 91 9.08 -10.52 10.94
N ARG A 92 9.15 -9.39 11.66
CA ARG A 92 8.32 -9.17 12.85
C ARG A 92 6.84 -9.08 12.49
N ALA A 93 6.49 -8.39 11.41
CA ALA A 93 5.11 -8.30 10.93
C ALA A 93 4.53 -9.69 10.59
N ILE A 94 5.33 -10.54 9.93
CA ILE A 94 4.95 -11.91 9.60
C ILE A 94 4.71 -12.73 10.87
N ALA A 95 5.56 -12.60 11.89
CA ALA A 95 5.37 -13.28 13.16
C ALA A 95 4.05 -12.85 13.82
N THR A 96 3.78 -11.55 13.89
CA THR A 96 2.52 -11.00 14.43
C THR A 96 1.29 -11.51 13.67
N GLY A 97 1.36 -11.68 12.35
CA GLY A 97 0.24 -12.18 11.55
C GLY A 97 -0.04 -13.68 11.69
N ARG A 98 0.88 -14.46 12.30
CA ARG A 98 0.75 -15.91 12.48
C ARG A 98 0.15 -16.31 13.84
N GLU A 99 0.25 -15.44 14.83
CA GLU A 99 -0.37 -15.58 16.16
C GLU A 99 -1.89 -15.32 16.09
#